data_AF-A0A922S977-F1
#
_entry.id   AF-A0A922S977-F1
#
_cell.length_a   1.000
_cell.length_b   1.000
_cell.length_c   1.000
_cell.angle_alpha   90.00
_cell.angle_beta   90.00
_cell.angle_gamma   90.00
#
_symmetry.space_group_name_H-M   'P 1'
#
loop_
_entity.id
_entity.type
_entity.pdbx_description
1 polymer ?
#
loop_
_entity_poly.entity_id
_entity_poly.type
_entity_poly.pdbx_seq_one_letter_code
_entity_poly.pdbx_strand_id
1 'polypeptide(L)'
;MFVLIKFCGDRSSFSEFTSKHGRDERYKGIDKARDRETYFNEYLAELRKKEKEEKDKAREQVKIEFIALLKEKGVDRHSRWIDAKKKIDSDPRYKAVEGSNLREDYFKEYCKLVKEERKKEKDGKDKKRERTGGKKEKREKEREKDKEEKKEVKKDKKKDKAENDSGKHFSSNKLELF
;
A
#
# COMPACT_ATOMS: atom_id res chain seq x y z
N MET A 1 2.33 9.20 41.14
CA MET A 1 0.95 8.74 40.85
C MET A 1 0.94 7.64 39.80
N PHE A 2 1.48 7.88 38.60
CA PHE A 2 1.45 6.93 37.47
C PHE A 2 1.96 5.52 37.75
N VAL A 3 2.99 5.37 38.60
CA VAL A 3 3.49 4.05 39.00
C VAL A 3 2.48 3.29 39.87
N LEU A 4 1.71 3.99 40.70
CA LEU A 4 0.67 3.39 41.54
C LEU A 4 -0.51 2.93 40.71
N ILE A 5 -0.92 3.76 39.74
CA ILE A 5 -2.06 3.47 38.85
C ILE A 5 -1.78 2.20 38.01
N LYS A 6 -0.53 1.89 37.69
CA LYS A 6 -0.17 0.66 36.95
C LYS A 6 -0.55 -0.65 37.66
N PHE A 7 -0.76 -0.61 38.98
CA PHE A 7 -1.21 -1.78 39.74
C PHE A 7 -2.74 -1.91 39.79
N CYS A 8 -3.48 -0.99 39.18
CA CYS A 8 -4.93 -1.05 39.05
C CYS A 8 -5.36 -1.85 37.82
N GLY A 9 -6.43 -2.63 37.98
CA GLY A 9 -7.07 -3.33 36.87
C GLY A 9 -8.06 -2.43 36.13
N ASP A 10 -8.53 -2.89 34.97
CA ASP A 10 -9.49 -2.21 34.09
C ASP A 10 -10.85 -1.92 34.76
N ARG A 11 -11.18 -2.62 35.84
CA ARG A 11 -12.40 -2.45 36.64
C ARG A 11 -12.20 -1.74 37.98
N SER A 12 -10.98 -1.33 38.32
CA SER A 12 -10.71 -0.64 39.58
C SER A 12 -11.43 0.71 39.65
N SER A 13 -11.94 1.08 40.82
CA SER A 13 -12.58 2.37 41.05
C SER A 13 -11.59 3.39 41.63
N PHE A 14 -11.86 4.69 41.41
CA PHE A 14 -11.01 5.74 41.98
C PHE A 14 -11.05 5.71 43.52
N SER A 15 -12.22 5.47 44.12
CA SER A 15 -12.38 5.36 45.59
C SER A 15 -11.56 4.23 46.20
N GLU A 16 -11.49 3.08 45.53
CA GLU A 16 -10.65 1.95 45.94
C GLU A 16 -9.15 2.32 45.83
N PHE A 17 -8.77 2.99 44.74
CA PHE A 17 -7.41 3.46 44.52
C PHE A 17 -6.95 4.49 45.59
N THR A 18 -7.79 5.47 45.91
CA THR A 18 -7.48 6.47 46.95
C THR A 18 -7.38 5.84 48.34
N SER A 19 -8.27 4.90 48.66
CA SER A 19 -8.25 4.17 49.94
C SER A 19 -6.95 3.38 50.12
N LYS A 20 -6.45 2.76 49.04
CA LYS A 20 -5.24 1.93 49.06
C LYS A 20 -3.95 2.74 49.05
N HIS A 21 -3.92 3.84 48.31
CA HIS A 21 -2.69 4.60 48.03
C HIS A 21 -2.64 6.00 48.63
N GLY A 22 -3.67 6.42 49.38
CA GLY A 22 -3.82 7.80 49.89
C GLY A 22 -2.69 8.29 50.79
N ARG A 23 -1.94 7.37 51.41
CA ARG A 23 -0.78 7.68 52.27
C ARG A 23 0.55 7.73 51.50
N ASP A 24 0.60 7.27 50.26
CA ASP A 24 1.83 7.18 49.46
C ASP A 24 2.28 8.57 48.98
N GLU A 25 3.57 8.87 49.11
CA GLU A 25 4.17 10.13 48.66
C GLU A 25 3.91 10.40 47.17
N ARG A 26 3.89 9.36 46.33
CA ARG A 26 3.62 9.50 44.90
C ARG A 26 2.15 9.84 44.62
N TYR A 27 1.24 9.51 45.53
CA TYR A 27 -0.17 9.90 45.44
C TYR A 27 -0.35 11.35 45.93
N LYS A 28 0.32 11.73 47.02
CA LYS A 28 0.28 13.10 47.57
C LYS A 28 1.02 14.11 46.71
N GLY A 29 2.05 13.70 45.97
CA GLY A 29 2.80 14.57 45.05
C GLY A 29 2.01 15.12 43.87
N ILE A 30 0.70 14.81 43.77
CA ILE A 30 -0.24 15.55 42.92
C ILE A 30 -1.25 16.22 43.85
N ASP A 31 -1.08 17.52 44.06
CA ASP A 31 -1.86 18.29 45.05
C ASP A 31 -3.34 18.38 44.67
N LYS A 32 -3.62 18.56 43.37
CA LYS A 32 -4.98 18.74 42.87
C LYS A 32 -5.71 17.40 42.84
N ALA A 33 -6.79 17.30 43.62
CA ALA A 33 -7.67 16.12 43.64
C ALA A 33 -8.24 15.81 42.25
N ARG A 34 -8.63 16.84 41.50
CA ARG A 34 -9.14 16.70 40.14
C ARG A 34 -8.11 16.09 39.19
N ASP A 35 -6.85 16.51 39.28
CA ASP A 35 -5.79 15.98 38.40
C ASP A 35 -5.50 14.51 38.72
N ARG A 36 -5.54 14.12 40.00
CA ARG A 36 -5.42 12.72 40.42
C ARG A 36 -6.50 11.84 39.78
N GLU A 37 -7.74 12.31 39.79
CA GLU A 37 -8.86 11.61 39.17
C GLU A 37 -8.74 11.57 37.64
N THR A 38 -8.34 12.67 37.00
CA THR A 38 -8.06 12.72 35.56
C THR A 38 -7.03 11.68 35.14
N TYR A 39 -5.86 11.65 35.79
CA TYR A 39 -4.80 10.68 35.43
C TYR A 39 -5.22 9.24 35.65
N PHE A 40 -6.03 8.97 36.68
CA PHE A 40 -6.58 7.64 36.91
C PHE A 40 -7.56 7.23 35.80
N ASN A 41 -8.50 8.11 35.44
CA ASN A 41 -9.50 7.83 34.41
C ASN A 41 -8.87 7.70 33.02
N GLU A 42 -7.89 8.55 32.68
CA GLU A 42 -7.12 8.45 31.44
C GLU A 42 -6.39 7.11 31.34
N TYR A 43 -5.70 6.70 32.41
CA TYR A 43 -5.02 5.40 32.42
C TYR A 43 -6.00 4.23 32.23
N LEU A 44 -7.15 4.25 32.90
CA LEU A 44 -8.14 3.17 32.73
C LEU A 44 -8.74 3.17 31.31
N ALA A 45 -8.95 4.34 30.72
CA ALA A 45 -9.39 4.45 29.33
C ALA A 45 -8.34 3.87 28.37
N GLU A 46 -7.06 4.20 28.58
CA GLU A 46 -5.95 3.63 27.81
C GLU A 46 -5.81 2.12 28.01
N LEU A 47 -5.96 1.62 29.24
CA LEU A 47 -5.85 0.20 29.53
C LEU A 47 -6.94 -0.59 28.80
N ARG A 48 -8.20 -0.14 28.87
CA ARG A 48 -9.33 -0.76 28.15
C ARG A 48 -9.16 -0.66 26.63
N LYS A 49 -8.68 0.47 26.14
CA LYS A 49 -8.38 0.66 24.71
C LYS A 49 -7.30 -0.34 24.26
N LYS A 50 -6.22 -0.46 25.01
CA LYS A 50 -5.11 -1.37 24.71
C LYS A 50 -5.55 -2.83 24.75
N GLU A 51 -6.32 -3.24 25.76
CA GLU A 51 -6.85 -4.62 25.84
C GLU A 51 -7.77 -4.94 24.66
N LYS A 52 -8.64 -4.00 24.27
CA LYS A 52 -9.48 -4.15 23.08
C LYS A 52 -8.62 -4.29 21.81
N GLU A 53 -7.66 -3.40 21.61
CA GLU A 53 -6.76 -3.43 20.45
C GLU A 53 -5.93 -4.72 20.39
N GLU A 54 -5.40 -5.20 21.51
CA GLU A 54 -4.65 -6.46 21.55
C GLU A 54 -5.55 -7.67 21.25
N LYS A 55 -6.78 -7.68 21.75
CA LYS A 55 -7.77 -8.70 21.40
C LYS A 55 -8.12 -8.66 19.92
N ASP A 56 -8.29 -7.48 19.35
CA ASP A 56 -8.61 -7.30 17.93
C ASP A 56 -7.41 -7.72 17.05
N LYS A 57 -6.17 -7.36 17.43
CA LYS A 57 -4.95 -7.84 16.77
C LYS A 57 -4.81 -9.35 16.84
N ALA A 58 -5.07 -9.97 17.99
CA ALA A 58 -5.02 -11.42 18.13
C ALA A 58 -6.04 -12.11 17.20
N ARG A 59 -7.26 -11.57 17.11
CA ARG A 59 -8.29 -12.05 16.17
C ARG A 59 -7.86 -11.91 14.72
N GLU A 60 -7.29 -10.76 14.35
CA GLU A 60 -6.79 -10.52 13.00
C GLU A 60 -5.60 -11.44 12.67
N GLN A 61 -4.70 -11.68 13.63
CA GLN A 61 -3.56 -12.58 13.44
C GLN A 61 -4.02 -14.02 13.15
N VAL A 62 -4.99 -14.53 13.91
CA VAL A 62 -5.60 -15.84 13.69
C VAL A 62 -6.23 -15.93 12.29
N LYS A 63 -6.89 -14.85 11.85
CA LYS A 63 -7.45 -14.76 10.49
C LYS A 63 -6.36 -14.79 9.42
N ILE A 64 -5.29 -14.02 9.58
CA ILE A 64 -4.15 -13.99 8.63
C ILE A 64 -3.54 -15.39 8.49
N GLU A 65 -3.33 -16.09 9.61
CA GLU A 65 -2.79 -17.44 9.62
C GLU A 65 -3.72 -18.46 8.95
N PHE A 66 -5.02 -18.32 9.16
CA PHE A 66 -6.03 -19.15 8.50
C PHE A 66 -6.04 -18.93 6.97
N ILE A 67 -5.99 -17.67 6.53
CA ILE A 67 -5.90 -17.31 5.11
C ILE A 67 -4.59 -17.85 4.50
N ALA A 68 -3.48 -17.72 5.21
CA ALA A 68 -2.19 -18.25 4.78
C ALA A 68 -2.24 -19.78 4.62
N LEU A 69 -2.88 -20.49 5.55
CA LEU A 69 -3.10 -21.93 5.46
C LEU A 69 -3.93 -22.32 4.22
N LEU A 70 -5.01 -21.58 3.92
CA LEU A 70 -5.81 -21.81 2.71
C LEU A 70 -4.97 -21.65 1.44
N LYS A 71 -4.10 -20.63 1.40
CA LYS A 71 -3.18 -20.40 0.29
C LYS A 71 -2.14 -21.51 0.17
N GLU A 72 -1.55 -21.94 1.30
CA GLU A 72 -0.55 -23.01 1.38
C GLU A 72 -1.11 -24.36 0.90
N LYS A 73 -2.35 -24.70 1.26
CA LYS A 73 -3.03 -25.93 0.81
C LYS A 73 -3.59 -25.85 -0.61
N GLY A 74 -3.31 -24.77 -1.34
CA GLY A 74 -3.73 -24.59 -2.73
C GLY A 74 -5.25 -24.56 -2.90
N VAL A 75 -5.96 -23.93 -1.96
CA VAL A 75 -7.41 -23.74 -2.08
C VAL A 75 -7.68 -22.70 -3.16
N ASP A 76 -8.42 -23.11 -4.20
CA ASP A 76 -8.83 -22.23 -5.30
C ASP A 76 -10.12 -21.46 -4.99
N ARG A 77 -10.34 -20.32 -5.65
CA ARG A 77 -11.57 -19.50 -5.55
C ARG A 77 -12.85 -20.29 -5.83
N HIS A 78 -12.78 -21.30 -6.70
CA HIS A 78 -13.92 -22.14 -7.06
C HIS A 78 -14.07 -23.38 -6.16
N SER A 79 -13.16 -23.57 -5.20
CA SER A 79 -13.24 -24.67 -4.23
C SER A 79 -14.53 -24.55 -3.42
N ARG A 80 -15.10 -25.69 -3.05
CA ARG A 80 -16.21 -25.73 -2.08
C ARG A 80 -15.62 -25.75 -0.68
N TRP A 81 -16.35 -25.18 0.28
CA TRP A 81 -15.93 -25.17 1.68
C TRP A 81 -15.67 -26.58 2.23
N ILE A 82 -16.49 -27.56 1.84
CA ILE A 82 -16.33 -28.97 2.25
C ILE A 82 -14.96 -29.53 1.85
N ASP A 83 -14.52 -29.25 0.62
CA ASP A 83 -13.25 -29.75 0.09
C ASP A 83 -12.05 -29.02 0.70
N ALA A 84 -12.19 -27.71 0.92
CA ALA A 84 -11.19 -26.93 1.64
C ALA A 84 -11.04 -27.43 3.09
N LYS A 85 -12.16 -27.66 3.79
CA LYS A 85 -12.20 -28.15 5.17
C LYS A 85 -11.44 -29.46 5.34
N LYS A 86 -11.67 -30.44 4.46
CA LYS A 86 -10.95 -31.74 4.50
C LYS A 86 -9.42 -31.62 4.36
N LYS A 87 -8.92 -30.52 3.79
CA LYS A 87 -7.48 -30.28 3.61
C LYS A 87 -6.83 -29.56 4.80
N ILE A 88 -7.63 -28.83 5.59
CA ILE A 88 -7.13 -27.93 6.64
C ILE A 88 -7.57 -28.35 8.05
N ASP A 89 -8.55 -29.25 8.19
CA ASP A 89 -9.16 -29.62 9.48
C ASP A 89 -8.17 -30.17 10.52
N SER A 90 -7.10 -30.77 10.05
CA SER A 90 -6.05 -31.39 10.86
C SER A 90 -5.03 -30.36 11.38
N ASP A 91 -4.95 -29.16 10.77
CA ASP A 91 -3.94 -28.16 11.09
C ASP A 91 -4.28 -27.38 12.39
N PRO A 92 -3.31 -27.11 13.27
CA PRO A 92 -3.52 -26.30 14.47
C PRO A 92 -4.10 -24.90 14.18
N ARG A 93 -3.73 -24.27 13.06
CA ARG A 93 -4.23 -22.94 12.66
C ARG A 93 -5.72 -22.96 12.30
N TYR A 94 -6.23 -24.10 11.82
CA TYR A 94 -7.68 -24.30 11.65
C TYR A 94 -8.41 -24.40 12.98
N LYS A 95 -7.82 -25.10 13.95
CA LYS A 95 -8.38 -25.28 15.29
C LYS A 95 -8.38 -23.96 16.09
N ALA A 96 -7.40 -23.10 15.87
CA ALA A 96 -7.28 -21.78 16.51
C ALA A 96 -8.44 -20.83 16.16
N VAL A 97 -9.07 -20.99 14.99
CA VAL A 97 -10.31 -20.26 14.67
C VAL A 97 -11.47 -20.94 15.38
N GLU A 98 -12.00 -20.32 16.42
CA GLU A 98 -13.18 -20.83 17.14
C GLU A 98 -14.46 -20.45 16.38
N GLY A 99 -15.32 -21.44 16.13
CA GLY A 99 -16.63 -21.24 15.50
C GLY A 99 -16.67 -21.60 14.02
N SER A 100 -17.67 -22.40 13.64
CA SER A 100 -17.84 -22.85 12.25
C SER A 100 -18.19 -21.70 11.30
N ASN A 101 -19.01 -20.74 11.75
CA ASN A 101 -19.42 -19.60 10.94
C ASN A 101 -18.22 -18.70 10.59
N LEU A 102 -17.35 -18.43 11.58
CA LEU A 102 -16.18 -17.59 11.39
C LEU A 102 -15.18 -18.20 10.39
N ARG A 103 -14.97 -19.52 10.47
CA ARG A 103 -14.15 -20.26 9.51
C ARG A 103 -14.67 -20.15 8.08
N GLU A 104 -15.99 -20.25 7.91
CA GLU A 104 -16.63 -20.13 6.60
C GLU A 104 -16.57 -18.68 6.07
N ASP A 105 -16.72 -17.69 6.94
CA ASP A 105 -16.59 -16.28 6.58
C ASP A 105 -15.16 -15.95 6.11
N TYR A 106 -14.14 -16.45 6.82
CA TYR A 106 -12.73 -16.30 6.40
C TYR A 106 -12.44 -17.01 5.08
N PHE A 107 -13.05 -18.17 4.85
CA PHE A 107 -12.96 -18.85 3.56
C PHE A 107 -13.58 -18.04 2.43
N LYS A 108 -14.78 -17.48 2.63
CA LYS A 108 -15.45 -16.60 1.65
C LYS A 108 -14.62 -15.35 1.37
N GLU A 109 -14.02 -14.77 2.40
CA GLU A 109 -13.13 -13.62 2.28
C GLU A 109 -11.88 -13.96 1.47
N TYR A 110 -11.23 -15.10 1.75
CA TYR A 110 -10.12 -15.60 0.95
C TYR A 110 -10.51 -15.78 -0.52
N CYS A 111 -11.66 -16.39 -0.83
CA CYS A 111 -12.14 -16.52 -2.20
C CYS A 111 -12.35 -15.16 -2.89
N LYS A 112 -12.77 -14.12 -2.16
CA LYS A 112 -12.84 -12.74 -2.68
C LYS A 112 -11.45 -12.15 -2.90
N LEU A 113 -10.52 -12.35 -1.97
CA LEU A 113 -9.14 -11.85 -2.09
C LEU A 113 -8.44 -12.45 -3.32
N VAL A 114 -8.54 -13.77 -3.53
CA VAL A 114 -7.97 -14.45 -4.72
C VAL A 114 -8.59 -13.92 -6.03
N LYS A 115 -9.90 -13.61 -6.01
CA LYS A 115 -10.58 -12.98 -7.16
C LYS A 115 -10.00 -11.61 -7.48
N GLU A 116 -9.85 -10.76 -6.46
CA GLU A 116 -9.35 -9.40 -6.59
C GLU A 116 -7.86 -9.36 -6.96
N GLU A 117 -7.06 -10.27 -6.41
CA GLU A 117 -5.64 -10.42 -6.75
C GLU A 117 -5.46 -10.73 -8.25
N ARG A 118 -6.20 -11.71 -8.79
CA ARG A 118 -6.17 -12.01 -10.23
C ARG A 118 -6.66 -10.86 -11.10
N LYS A 119 -7.66 -10.10 -10.64
CA LYS A 119 -8.17 -8.92 -11.34
C LYS A 119 -7.10 -7.81 -11.38
N LYS A 120 -6.45 -7.55 -10.25
CA LYS A 120 -5.36 -6.56 -10.14
C LYS A 120 -4.14 -6.94 -10.99
N GLU A 121 -3.78 -8.21 -11.06
CA GLU A 121 -2.71 -8.69 -11.93
C GLU A 121 -3.03 -8.46 -13.41
N LYS A 122 -4.28 -8.72 -13.83
CA LYS A 122 -4.74 -8.45 -15.19
C LYS A 122 -4.68 -6.96 -15.52
N ASP A 123 -5.28 -6.12 -14.68
CA ASP A 123 -5.33 -4.67 -14.88
C ASP A 123 -3.93 -4.03 -14.81
N GLY A 124 -3.04 -4.54 -13.94
CA GLY A 124 -1.66 -4.09 -13.83
C GLY A 124 -0.82 -4.45 -15.06
N LYS A 125 -1.02 -5.66 -15.61
CA LYS A 125 -0.36 -6.10 -16.84
C LYS A 125 -0.80 -5.28 -18.05
N ASP A 126 -2.09 -4.96 -18.14
CA ASP A 126 -2.64 -4.15 -19.24
C ASP A 126 -2.15 -2.71 -19.16
N LYS A 127 -2.15 -2.08 -17.97
CA LYS A 127 -1.57 -0.74 -17.77
C LYS A 127 -0.07 -0.69 -18.08
N LYS A 128 0.68 -1.74 -17.73
CA LYS A 128 2.11 -1.84 -18.05
C LYS A 128 2.32 -1.94 -19.56
N ARG A 129 1.53 -2.77 -20.26
CA ARG A 129 1.56 -2.92 -21.72
C ARG A 129 1.27 -1.60 -22.42
N GLU A 130 0.22 -0.90 -22.01
CA GLU A 130 -0.18 0.40 -22.57
C GLU A 130 0.93 1.46 -22.41
N ARG A 131 1.51 1.57 -21.21
CA ARG A 131 2.64 2.49 -20.96
C ARG A 131 3.87 2.15 -21.78
N THR A 132 4.21 0.86 -21.94
CA THR A 132 5.34 0.46 -22.78
C THR A 132 5.07 0.68 -24.27
N GLY A 133 3.84 0.45 -24.73
CA GLY A 133 3.41 0.70 -26.10
C GLY A 133 3.50 2.19 -26.44
N GLY A 134 2.90 3.06 -25.63
CA GLY A 134 2.93 4.51 -25.85
C GLY A 134 4.34 5.10 -25.79
N LYS A 135 5.22 4.58 -24.93
CA LYS A 135 6.64 5.01 -24.89
C LYS A 135 7.41 4.59 -26.15
N LYS A 136 7.12 3.41 -26.70
CA LYS A 136 7.75 2.94 -27.95
C LYS A 136 7.28 3.78 -29.14
N GLU A 137 5.98 4.02 -29.24
CA GLU A 137 5.37 4.81 -30.31
C GLU A 137 5.88 6.27 -30.31
N LYS A 138 5.96 6.91 -29.14
CA LYS A 138 6.54 8.26 -29.03
C LYS A 138 7.99 8.31 -29.50
N ARG A 139 8.80 7.31 -29.13
CA ARG A 139 10.21 7.21 -29.53
C ARG A 139 10.38 6.95 -31.04
N GLU A 140 9.46 6.20 -31.65
CA GLU A 140 9.45 5.98 -33.10
C GLU A 140 9.08 7.28 -33.84
N LYS A 141 8.07 8.00 -33.36
CA LYS A 141 7.66 9.30 -33.93
C LYS A 141 8.75 10.37 -33.84
N GLU A 142 9.48 10.44 -32.73
CA GLU A 142 10.65 11.33 -32.60
C GLU A 142 11.76 10.96 -33.59
N ARG A 143 12.06 9.66 -33.77
CA ARG A 143 13.05 9.20 -34.74
C ARG A 143 12.66 9.49 -36.19
N GLU A 144 11.39 9.45 -36.53
CA GLU A 144 10.89 9.82 -37.86
C GLU A 144 11.04 11.31 -38.11
N LYS A 145 10.66 12.16 -37.15
CA LYS A 145 10.87 13.60 -37.23
C LYS A 145 12.35 13.98 -37.41
N ASP A 146 13.24 13.39 -36.63
CA ASP A 146 14.69 13.60 -36.76
C ASP A 146 15.22 13.21 -38.15
N LYS A 147 14.64 12.17 -38.77
CA LYS A 147 15.01 11.73 -40.12
C LYS A 147 14.50 12.70 -41.19
N GLU A 148 13.28 13.21 -41.04
CA GLU A 148 12.71 14.21 -41.96
C GLU A 148 13.48 15.52 -41.89
N GLU A 149 13.77 16.03 -40.69
CA GLU A 149 14.53 17.27 -40.50
C GLU A 149 15.94 17.16 -41.10
N LYS A 150 16.60 16.00 -40.94
CA LYS A 150 17.90 15.74 -41.60
C LYS A 150 17.81 15.66 -43.12
N LYS A 151 16.67 15.26 -43.69
CA LYS A 151 16.46 15.23 -45.15
C LYS A 151 16.22 16.64 -45.69
N GLU A 152 15.41 17.44 -45.01
CA GLU A 152 15.15 18.85 -45.35
C GLU A 152 16.46 19.66 -45.34
N VAL A 153 17.24 19.60 -44.25
CA VAL A 153 18.54 20.30 -44.16
C VAL A 153 19.52 19.90 -45.27
N LYS A 154 19.51 18.64 -45.70
CA LYS A 154 20.33 18.17 -46.83
C LYS A 154 19.84 18.70 -48.17
N LYS A 155 18.53 18.85 -48.34
CA LYS A 155 17.90 19.40 -49.55
C LYS A 155 18.18 20.89 -49.68
N ASP A 156 18.04 21.64 -48.59
CA ASP A 156 18.32 23.07 -48.54
C ASP A 156 19.79 23.37 -48.84
N LYS A 157 20.73 22.67 -48.18
CA LYS A 157 22.16 22.80 -48.49
C LYS A 157 22.51 22.48 -49.95
N LYS A 158 21.77 21.57 -50.59
CA LYS A 158 21.97 21.23 -52.00
C LYS A 158 21.43 22.33 -52.92
N LYS A 159 20.33 22.99 -52.53
CA LYS A 159 19.74 24.13 -53.25
C LYS A 159 20.62 25.38 -53.12
N ASP A 160 21.08 25.71 -51.92
CA ASP A 160 21.99 26.85 -51.68
C ASP A 160 23.30 26.70 -52.47
N LYS A 161 23.83 25.47 -52.56
CA LYS A 161 25.02 25.19 -53.37
C LYS A 161 24.76 25.39 -54.87
N ALA A 162 23.56 25.07 -55.35
CA ALA A 162 23.19 25.26 -56.76
C ALA A 162 22.95 26.74 -57.11
N GLU A 163 22.38 27.54 -56.20
CA GLU A 163 22.17 28.98 -56.38
C GLU A 163 23.48 29.79 -56.29
N ASN A 164 24.42 29.37 -55.43
CA ASN A 164 25.73 30.03 -55.34
C ASN A 164 26.61 29.73 -56.56
N ASP A 165 26.47 28.53 -57.15
CA ASP A 165 27.17 28.17 -58.39
C ASP A 165 26.64 28.93 -59.61
N SER A 166 25.32 29.17 -59.69
CA SER A 166 24.72 29.97 -60.76
C SER A 166 24.93 31.48 -60.61
N GLY A 167 25.01 32.01 -59.37
CA GLY A 167 25.28 33.43 -59.09
C GLY A 167 26.70 33.87 -59.46
N LYS A 168 27.69 32.98 -59.31
CA LYS A 168 29.08 33.25 -59.74
C LYS A 168 29.20 33.42 -61.26
N HIS A 169 28.38 32.70 -62.03
CA HIS A 169 28.36 32.80 -63.49
C HIS A 169 27.78 34.14 -64.00
N PHE A 170 26.93 34.82 -63.21
CA PHE A 170 26.37 36.12 -63.60
C PHE A 170 27.27 37.30 -63.20
N SER A 171 28.04 37.17 -62.10
CA SER A 171 28.97 38.21 -61.62
C SER A 171 30.23 38.35 -62.48
N SER A 172 30.68 37.28 -63.15
CA SER A 172 31.87 37.34 -64.02
C SER A 172 31.65 38.08 -65.34
N ASN A 173 30.40 38.27 -65.79
CA ASN A 173 30.13 38.96 -67.06
C ASN A 173 30.05 40.50 -66.95
N LYS A 174 30.32 41.09 -65.77
CA LYS A 174 30.28 42.56 -65.58
C LYS A 174 31.66 43.20 -65.37
N LEU A 175 32.76 42.44 -65.42
CA LEU A 175 34.13 42.97 -65.31
C LEU A 175 34.96 42.90 -66.60
N GLU A 176 34.40 42.45 -67.72
CA GLU A 176 35.10 42.33 -69.01
C GLU A 176 34.41 43.17 -70.11
N LEU A 177 34.10 44.44 -69.83
CA LEU A 177 33.79 45.43 -70.88
C LEU A 177 34.39 46.79 -70.48
N PHE A 178 35.72 46.84 -70.49
CA PHE A 178 36.51 48.03 -70.82
C PHE A 178 37.62 47.60 -71.76
#